data_AF-A0A428X003-F1
#
_entry.id   AF-A0A428X003-F1
#
_cell.length_a   1.000
_cell.length_b   1.000
_cell.length_c   1.000
_cell.angle_alpha   90.00
_cell.angle_beta   90.00
_cell.angle_gamma   90.00
#
_symmetry.space_group_name_H-M   'P 1'
#
loop_
_entity.id
_entity.type
_entity.pdbx_description
1 polymer ?
#
loop_
_entity_poly.entity_id
_entity_poly.type
_entity_poly.pdbx_seq_one_letter_code
_entity_poly.pdbx_strand_id
1 'polypeptide(L)'
;DYLFGYDATAGVVADWMYEQLAASYVLDPENQKFMTQSNPWALHSITERLLEAADRKLWESPEPATLAALQQIYLETEGDLEGDG
;
A
#
# COMPACT_ATOMS: atom_id res chain seq x y z
N ASP A 1 -2.57 17.39 -0.63
CA ASP A 1 -2.73 17.78 0.79
C ASP A 1 -1.42 18.06 1.49
N TYR A 2 -1.47 19.03 2.41
CA TYR A 2 -0.39 19.44 3.31
C TYR A 2 -0.12 18.41 4.42
N LEU A 3 -0.05 17.12 4.09
CA LEU A 3 0.18 16.05 5.08
C LEU A 3 1.65 15.96 5.55
N PHE A 4 2.47 16.93 5.16
CA PHE A 4 3.92 16.97 5.40
C PHE A 4 4.35 18.09 6.35
N GLY A 5 3.41 18.91 6.84
CA GLY A 5 3.73 20.25 7.31
C GLY A 5 4.31 20.40 8.71
N TYR A 6 4.22 19.42 9.61
CA TYR A 6 4.49 19.71 11.03
C TYR A 6 5.35 18.75 11.85
N ASP A 7 5.75 17.56 11.39
CA ASP A 7 6.51 16.67 12.30
C ASP A 7 7.53 15.68 11.69
N ALA A 8 7.81 15.73 10.38
CA ALA A 8 8.71 14.74 9.76
C ALA A 8 10.20 15.16 9.79
N THR A 9 10.71 15.68 10.91
CA THR A 9 12.14 16.01 11.07
C THR A 9 13.01 14.85 11.58
N ALA A 10 12.53 13.60 11.56
CA ALA A 10 13.32 12.48 12.03
C ALA A 10 13.02 11.16 11.30
N GLY A 11 13.36 11.05 10.01
CA GLY A 11 13.77 9.79 9.34
C GLY A 11 12.84 8.56 9.37
N VAL A 12 11.64 8.65 9.94
CA VAL A 12 10.71 7.55 10.15
C VAL A 12 9.32 8.06 9.76
N VAL A 13 8.73 7.43 8.76
CA VAL A 13 7.30 7.58 8.46
C VAL A 13 6.56 6.99 9.65
N ALA A 14 5.69 7.77 10.29
CA ALA A 14 4.95 7.29 11.44
C ALA A 14 3.98 6.15 11.03
N ASP A 15 3.74 5.21 11.93
CA ASP A 15 2.90 4.02 11.72
C ASP A 15 1.53 4.35 11.09
N TRP A 16 0.86 5.38 11.63
CA TRP A 16 -0.43 5.85 11.14
C TRP A 16 -0.40 6.37 9.69
N MET A 17 0.76 6.80 9.18
CA MET A 17 0.91 7.27 7.81
C MET A 17 0.93 6.09 6.83
N TYR A 18 1.52 4.96 7.22
CA TYR A 18 1.45 3.73 6.43
C TYR A 18 0.00 3.21 6.36
N GLU A 19 -0.70 3.22 7.49
CA GLU A 19 -2.14 2.89 7.53
C GLU A 19 -2.96 3.78 6.59
N GLN A 20 -2.76 5.11 6.66
CA GLN A 20 -3.47 6.04 5.78
C GLN A 20 -3.13 5.84 4.30
N LEU A 21 -1.88 5.53 3.98
CA LEU A 21 -1.45 5.26 2.62
C LEU A 21 -2.10 3.96 2.10
N ALA A 22 -2.07 2.88 2.89
CA ALA A 22 -2.71 1.63 2.55
C ALA A 22 -4.23 1.81 2.34
N ALA A 23 -4.89 2.49 3.27
CA ALA A 23 -6.33 2.77 3.20
C ALA A 23 -6.70 3.55 1.95
N SER A 24 -5.97 4.62 1.64
CA SER A 24 -6.35 5.55 0.56
C SER A 24 -5.97 5.06 -0.83
N TYR A 25 -4.85 4.35 -0.97
CA TYR A 25 -4.32 3.98 -2.29
C TYR A 25 -4.63 2.55 -2.69
N VAL A 26 -4.72 1.63 -1.73
CA VAL A 26 -4.81 0.19 -2.00
C VAL A 26 -6.17 -0.37 -1.60
N LEU A 27 -6.66 -0.01 -0.40
CA LEU A 27 -7.87 -0.60 0.16
C LEU A 27 -9.17 0.14 -0.21
N ASP A 28 -9.07 1.40 -0.64
CA ASP A 28 -10.22 2.13 -1.16
C ASP A 28 -10.73 1.47 -2.45
N PRO A 29 -11.98 0.95 -2.49
CA PRO A 29 -12.45 0.16 -3.63
C PRO A 29 -12.54 0.96 -4.94
N GLU A 30 -12.79 2.27 -4.86
CA GLU A 30 -12.85 3.13 -6.04
C GLU A 30 -11.45 3.34 -6.62
N ASN A 31 -10.49 3.67 -5.77
CA ASN A 31 -9.11 3.86 -6.17
C ASN A 31 -8.45 2.56 -6.64
N GLN A 32 -8.70 1.44 -5.94
CA GLN A 32 -8.22 0.13 -6.33
C GLN A 32 -8.71 -0.25 -7.72
N LYS A 33 -10.03 -0.13 -7.97
CA LYS A 33 -10.61 -0.42 -9.29
C LYS A 33 -10.04 0.49 -10.37
N PHE A 34 -9.90 1.78 -10.08
CA PHE A 34 -9.33 2.75 -11.00
C PHE A 34 -7.87 2.40 -11.35
N MET A 35 -7.04 2.08 -10.36
CA MET A 35 -5.64 1.73 -10.57
C MET A 35 -5.48 0.38 -11.29
N THR A 36 -6.28 -0.63 -10.95
CA THR A 36 -6.26 -1.93 -11.62
C THR A 36 -6.51 -1.78 -13.13
N GLN A 37 -7.45 -0.91 -13.52
CA GLN A 37 -7.77 -0.67 -14.94
C GLN A 37 -6.75 0.23 -15.65
N SER A 38 -6.20 1.23 -14.95
CA SER A 38 -5.39 2.27 -15.59
C SER A 38 -3.89 1.97 -15.55
N ASN A 39 -3.42 1.37 -14.45
CA ASN A 39 -2.03 1.04 -14.21
C ASN A 39 -1.89 -0.04 -13.10
N PRO A 40 -2.17 -1.31 -13.41
CA PRO A 40 -2.10 -2.40 -12.43
C PRO A 40 -0.68 -2.58 -11.86
N TRP A 41 0.37 -2.28 -12.64
CA TRP A 41 1.77 -2.27 -12.20
C TRP A 41 2.03 -1.31 -11.04
N ALA A 42 1.39 -0.13 -11.04
CA ALA A 42 1.53 0.84 -9.95
C ALA A 42 0.85 0.36 -8.66
N LEU A 43 -0.36 -0.21 -8.77
CA LEU A 43 -1.06 -0.78 -7.63
C LEU A 43 -0.23 -1.91 -7.00
N HIS A 44 0.31 -2.80 -7.83
CA HIS A 44 1.21 -3.87 -7.41
C HIS A 44 2.45 -3.32 -6.68
N SER A 45 3.14 -2.35 -7.28
CA SER A 45 4.35 -1.75 -6.71
C SER A 45 4.11 -1.04 -5.36
N ILE A 46 2.97 -0.35 -5.20
CA ILE A 46 2.60 0.29 -3.93
C ILE A 46 2.33 -0.77 -2.87
N THR A 47 1.58 -1.81 -3.22
CA THR A 47 1.24 -2.91 -2.33
C THR A 47 2.49 -3.66 -1.87
N GLU A 48 3.41 -3.96 -2.80
CA GLU A 48 4.72 -4.56 -2.50
C GLU A 48 5.51 -3.71 -1.50
N ARG A 49 5.61 -2.39 -1.72
CA ARG A 49 6.38 -1.50 -0.85
C ARG A 49 5.80 -1.38 0.55
N LEU A 50 4.48 -1.43 0.68
CA LEU A 50 3.79 -1.45 1.98
C LEU A 50 4.06 -2.75 2.74
N LEU A 51 4.02 -3.90 2.04
CA LEU A 51 4.39 -5.19 2.62
C LEU A 51 5.86 -5.24 3.03
N GLU A 52 6.77 -4.69 2.21
CA GLU A 52 8.20 -4.56 2.53
C GLU A 52 8.40 -3.68 3.78
N ALA A 53 7.64 -2.60 3.92
CA ALA A 53 7.72 -1.73 5.10
C ALA A 53 7.32 -2.47 6.39
N ALA A 54 6.30 -3.32 6.33
CA ALA A 54 5.90 -4.16 7.46
C ALA A 54 6.97 -5.22 7.77
N ASP A 55 7.49 -5.92 6.76
CA ASP A 55 8.53 -6.95 6.94
C ASP A 55 9.83 -6.38 7.54
N ARG A 56 10.22 -5.18 7.08
CA ARG A 56 11.41 -4.47 7.56
C ARG A 56 11.19 -3.71 8.87
N LYS A 57 9.99 -3.82 9.47
CA LYS A 57 9.58 -3.12 10.70
C LYS A 57 9.71 -1.59 10.62
N LEU A 58 9.56 -1.04 9.42
CA LEU A 58 9.39 0.41 9.20
C LEU A 58 7.95 0.82 9.51
N TRP A 59 7.01 -0.08 9.22
CA TRP A 59 5.65 -0.08 9.73
C TRP A 59 5.61 -1.05 10.90
N GLU A 60 5.61 -0.53 12.12
CA GLU A 60 5.86 -1.32 13.34
C GLU A 60 4.64 -2.11 13.80
N SER A 61 3.42 -1.56 13.62
CA SER A 61 2.17 -2.13 14.13
C SER A 61 1.00 -2.04 13.14
N PRO A 62 1.13 -2.61 11.92
CA PRO A 62 0.00 -2.70 10.99
C PRO A 62 -1.18 -3.43 11.60
N GLU A 63 -2.39 -2.95 11.32
CA GLU A 63 -3.60 -3.70 11.62
C GLU A 63 -3.56 -5.05 10.88
N PRO A 64 -3.84 -6.17 11.57
CA PRO A 64 -3.80 -7.49 10.93
C PRO A 64 -4.73 -7.59 9.71
N ALA A 65 -5.86 -6.90 9.74
CA ALA A 65 -6.81 -6.83 8.63
C ALA A 65 -6.23 -6.08 7.43
N THR A 66 -5.56 -4.94 7.66
CA THR A 66 -4.85 -4.17 6.63
C THR A 66 -3.76 -5.05 5.98
N LEU A 67 -2.94 -5.72 6.78
CA LEU A 67 -1.86 -6.57 6.26
C LEU A 67 -2.39 -7.74 5.43
N ALA A 68 -3.45 -8.41 5.89
CA ALA A 68 -4.10 -9.50 5.16
C ALA A 68 -4.69 -9.02 3.82
N ALA A 69 -5.31 -7.85 3.81
CA ALA A 69 -5.86 -7.26 2.58
C ALA A 69 -4.75 -6.90 1.58
N LEU A 70 -3.63 -6.33 2.05
CA LEU A 70 -2.47 -6.05 1.18
C LEU A 70 -1.90 -7.34 0.57
N GLN A 71 -1.78 -8.43 1.33
CA GLN A 71 -1.33 -9.72 0.82
C GLN A 71 -2.26 -10.28 -0.26
N GLN A 72 -3.57 -10.17 -0.06
CA GLN A 72 -4.56 -10.62 -1.04
C GLN A 72 -4.44 -9.82 -2.35
N ILE A 73 -4.33 -8.49 -2.26
CA ILE A 73 -4.22 -7.61 -3.43
C ILE A 73 -2.90 -7.81 -4.16
N TYR A 74 -1.82 -8.08 -3.45
CA TYR A 74 -0.54 -8.44 -4.06
C TYR A 74 -0.67 -9.68 -4.96
N LEU A 75 -1.31 -10.75 -4.46
CA LEU A 75 -1.55 -11.97 -5.23
C LEU A 75 -2.48 -11.76 -6.43
N GLU A 76 -3.53 -10.97 -6.26
CA GLU A 76 -4.47 -10.64 -7.34
C GLU A 76 -3.76 -9.87 -8.46
N THR A 77 -2.98 -8.84 -8.09
CA THR A 77 -2.25 -8.03 -9.05
C THR A 77 -1.11 -8.79 -9.72
N GLU A 78 -0.41 -9.70 -9.04
CA GLU A 78 0.55 -10.59 -9.71
C GLU A 78 -0.13 -11.47 -10.75
N GLY A 79 -1.26 -12.09 -10.41
CA GLY A 79 -2.01 -12.94 -11.35
C GLY A 79 -2.46 -12.20 -12.61
N ASP A 80 -2.94 -10.96 -12.45
CA ASP A 80 -3.34 -10.11 -13.58
C ASP A 80 -2.12 -9.75 -14.47
N LEU A 81 -0.98 -9.44 -13.86
CA LEU A 81 0.23 -9.04 -14.57
C LEU A 81 0.94 -10.20 -15.29
N GLU A 82 0.95 -11.39 -14.68
CA GLU A 82 1.48 -12.61 -15.30
C GLU A 82 0.59 -13.12 -16.44
N GLY A 83 -0.73 -12.89 -16.38
CA GLY A 83 -1.68 -13.29 -17.42
C GLY A 83 -1.63 -12.46 -18.70
N ASP A 84 -1.13 -11.23 -18.60
CA ASP A 84 -1.00 -10.26 -19.71
C ASP A 84 0.37 -10.28 -20.42
N GLY A 85 1.33 -11.10 -19.94
CA GLY A 85 2.68 -11.26 -20.51
C GLY A 85 2.80 -12.33 -21.58
#